data_AF-A0A258X2A7-F1
#
_entry.id   AF-A0A258X2A7-F1
#
_cell.length_a   1.000
_cell.length_b   1.000
_cell.length_c   1.000
_cell.angle_alpha   90.00
_cell.angle_beta   90.00
_cell.angle_gamma   90.00
#
_symmetry.space_group_name_H-M   'P 1'
#
loop_
_entity.id
_entity.type
_entity.pdbx_description
1 polymer ?
#
loop_
_entity_poly.entity_id
_entity_poly.type
_entity_poly.pdbx_seq_one_letter_code
_entity_poly.pdbx_strand_id
1 'polypeptide(L)'
;MARADRLERLDKRRSELEADYTEALIAALEVTAAGKWGLFDHNADKIMRAATAPVIESLTELADEIAEAREQLFMEPFALHDEFMAARGKPPANAVGEPKQARAWLERLKSASKA
;
A
#
# COMPACT_ATOMS: atom_id res chain seq x y z
N MET A 1 29.11 -3.55 20.76
CA MET A 1 28.44 -4.57 19.91
C MET A 1 26.91 -4.50 19.95
N ALA A 2 26.25 -4.17 21.08
CA ALA A 2 24.78 -4.17 21.21
C ALA A 2 24.01 -3.18 20.30
N ARG A 3 24.63 -2.10 19.81
CA ARG A 3 23.95 -1.12 18.94
C ARG A 3 23.85 -1.59 17.48
N ALA A 4 24.91 -2.21 16.96
CA ALA A 4 24.92 -2.73 15.59
C ALA A 4 23.90 -3.86 15.41
N ASP A 5 23.90 -4.81 16.35
CA ASP A 5 22.92 -5.90 16.43
C ASP A 5 21.46 -5.40 16.57
N ARG A 6 21.23 -4.28 17.26
CA ARG A 6 19.89 -3.66 17.32
C ARG A 6 19.46 -3.07 15.99
N LEU A 7 20.36 -2.39 15.28
CA LEU A 7 20.05 -1.81 13.96
C LEU A 7 19.83 -2.89 12.91
N GLU A 8 20.58 -3.99 12.94
CA GLU A 8 20.39 -5.13 12.05
C GLU A 8 19.02 -5.80 12.23
N ARG A 9 18.59 -5.99 13.50
CA ARG A 9 17.22 -6.49 13.77
C ARG A 9 16.14 -5.53 13.28
N LEU A 10 16.34 -4.23 13.47
CA LEU A 10 15.39 -3.23 13.01
C LEU A 10 15.31 -3.21 11.48
N ASP A 11 16.45 -3.31 10.80
CA ASP A 11 16.51 -3.37 9.34
C ASP A 11 15.79 -4.61 8.78
N LYS A 12 16.01 -5.77 9.40
CA LYS A 12 15.30 -7.00 9.07
C LYS A 12 13.78 -6.85 9.28
N ARG A 13 13.36 -6.32 10.43
CA ARG A 13 11.94 -6.09 10.73
C ARG A 13 11.30 -5.10 9.74
N ARG A 14 11.99 -4.01 9.41
CA ARG A 14 11.57 -3.04 8.40
C ARG A 14 11.38 -3.71 7.04
N SER A 15 12.31 -4.57 6.62
CA SER A 15 12.19 -5.31 5.36
C SER A 15 11.00 -6.29 5.37
N GLU A 16 10.72 -6.95 6.49
CA GLU A 16 9.57 -7.86 6.62
C GLU A 16 8.26 -7.07 6.53
N LEU A 17 8.17 -5.94 7.23
CA LEU A 17 7.00 -5.06 7.18
C LEU A 17 6.71 -4.52 5.77
N GLU A 18 7.73 -4.11 5.03
CA GLU A 18 7.57 -3.64 3.64
C GLU A 18 7.08 -4.75 2.70
N ALA A 19 7.51 -6.00 2.94
CA ALA A 19 7.02 -7.15 2.22
C ALA A 19 5.55 -7.43 2.55
N ASP A 20 5.19 -7.44 3.84
CA ASP A 20 3.82 -7.64 4.32
C ASP A 20 2.86 -6.57 3.76
N TYR A 21 3.28 -5.30 3.78
CA TYR A 21 2.52 -4.20 3.17
C TYR A 21 2.30 -4.43 1.67
N THR A 22 3.36 -4.81 0.95
CA THR A 22 3.28 -5.01 -0.49
C THR A 22 2.37 -6.18 -0.84
N GLU A 23 2.43 -7.28 -0.09
CA GLU A 23 1.53 -8.43 -0.27
C GLU A 23 0.07 -8.04 0.02
N ALA A 24 -0.19 -7.34 1.12
CA ALA A 24 -1.54 -6.87 1.47
C ALA A 24 -2.12 -5.94 0.40
N LEU A 25 -1.30 -5.01 -0.13
CA LEU A 25 -1.71 -4.11 -1.21
C LEU A 25 -1.99 -4.88 -2.50
N ILE A 26 -1.15 -5.85 -2.88
CA ILE A 26 -1.36 -6.70 -4.06
C ILE A 26 -2.67 -7.47 -3.93
N ALA A 27 -2.92 -8.12 -2.79
CA ALA A 27 -4.15 -8.87 -2.56
C ALA A 27 -5.41 -7.98 -2.69
N ALA A 28 -5.37 -6.76 -2.14
CA ALA A 28 -6.44 -5.79 -2.28
C ALA A 28 -6.66 -5.38 -3.75
N LEU A 29 -5.57 -5.11 -4.48
CA LEU A 29 -5.61 -4.74 -5.90
C LEU A 29 -6.15 -5.88 -6.78
N GLU A 30 -5.81 -7.14 -6.50
CA GLU A 30 -6.33 -8.30 -7.24
C GLU A 30 -7.84 -8.42 -7.10
N VAL A 31 -8.35 -8.27 -5.88
CA VAL A 31 -9.79 -8.27 -5.60
C VAL A 31 -10.50 -7.12 -6.33
N THR A 32 -9.88 -5.94 -6.40
CA THR A 32 -10.43 -4.82 -7.17
C THR A 32 -10.35 -5.03 -8.68
N ALA A 33 -9.26 -5.60 -9.18
CA ALA A 33 -9.09 -5.96 -10.59
C ALA A 33 -10.08 -7.03 -11.07
N ALA A 34 -10.57 -7.87 -10.14
CA ALA A 34 -11.64 -8.84 -10.35
C ALA A 34 -13.05 -8.22 -10.34
N GLY A 35 -13.19 -6.95 -9.94
CA GLY A 35 -14.44 -6.19 -10.03
C GLY A 35 -15.03 -5.72 -8.71
N LYS A 36 -14.35 -5.89 -7.56
CA LYS A 36 -14.79 -5.28 -6.29
C LYS A 36 -14.37 -3.81 -6.21
N TRP A 37 -15.34 -2.91 -6.07
CA TRP A 37 -15.08 -1.47 -5.96
C TRP A 37 -14.93 -1.04 -4.50
N GLY A 38 -14.30 0.12 -4.28
CA GLY A 38 -14.15 0.77 -2.98
C GLY A 38 -12.71 1.00 -2.55
N LEU A 39 -11.74 0.35 -3.20
CA LEU A 39 -10.32 0.49 -2.86
C LEU A 39 -9.79 1.89 -3.19
N PHE A 40 -10.13 2.40 -4.37
CA PHE A 40 -9.76 3.76 -4.77
C PHE A 40 -10.79 4.82 -4.39
N ASP A 41 -11.92 4.43 -3.80
CA ASP A 41 -12.97 5.33 -3.29
C ASP A 41 -13.53 6.30 -4.36
N HIS A 42 -13.67 5.85 -5.62
CA HIS A 42 -14.08 6.73 -6.73
C HIS A 42 -15.49 7.30 -6.59
N ASN A 43 -16.42 6.49 -6.08
CA ASN A 43 -17.85 6.81 -6.08
C ASN A 43 -18.37 7.28 -4.72
N ALA A 44 -17.51 7.36 -3.69
CA ALA A 44 -17.89 7.68 -2.31
C ALA A 44 -19.08 6.84 -1.76
N ASP A 45 -19.26 5.62 -2.29
CA ASP A 45 -20.31 4.70 -1.85
C ASP A 45 -20.01 4.25 -0.41
N LYS A 46 -20.93 4.54 0.50
CA LYS A 46 -20.74 4.28 1.94
C LYS A 46 -20.62 2.78 2.26
N ILE A 47 -21.30 1.91 1.52
CA ILE A 47 -21.27 0.46 1.75
C ILE A 47 -19.93 -0.10 1.28
N MET A 48 -19.49 0.28 0.08
CA MET A 48 -18.19 -0.15 -0.45
C MET A 48 -17.04 0.39 0.38
N ARG A 49 -17.15 1.64 0.85
CA ARG A 49 -16.17 2.26 1.74
C ARG A 49 -16.10 1.52 3.08
N ALA A 50 -17.24 1.22 3.71
CA ALA A 50 -17.27 0.46 4.96
C ALA A 50 -16.68 -0.95 4.79
N ALA A 51 -16.98 -1.63 3.68
CA ALA A 51 -16.43 -2.95 3.37
C ALA A 51 -14.91 -2.95 3.08
N THR A 52 -14.36 -1.79 2.71
CA THR A 52 -12.94 -1.63 2.38
C THR A 52 -12.14 -0.99 3.53
N ALA A 53 -12.82 -0.33 4.49
CA ALA A 53 -12.18 0.33 5.62
C ALA A 53 -11.18 -0.55 6.38
N PRO A 54 -11.46 -1.83 6.69
CA PRO A 54 -10.49 -2.69 7.39
C PRO A 54 -9.20 -2.95 6.59
N VAL A 55 -9.29 -2.98 5.25
CA VAL A 55 -8.12 -3.15 4.38
C VAL A 55 -7.26 -1.89 4.41
N ILE A 56 -7.90 -0.72 4.37
CA ILE A 56 -7.20 0.57 4.45
C ILE A 56 -6.55 0.75 5.81
N GLU A 57 -7.26 0.42 6.89
CA GLU A 57 -6.75 0.48 8.26
C GLU A 57 -5.50 -0.39 8.42
N SER A 58 -5.56 -1.66 7.98
CA SER A 58 -4.40 -2.55 8.02
C SER A 58 -3.21 -2.04 7.19
N LEU A 59 -3.45 -1.45 6.02
CA LEU A 59 -2.38 -0.84 5.22
C LEU A 59 -1.77 0.39 5.91
N THR A 60 -2.59 1.23 6.52
CA THR A 60 -2.12 2.40 7.27
C THR A 60 -1.31 1.98 8.50
N GLU A 61 -1.76 1.00 9.27
CA GLU A 61 -1.01 0.47 10.42
C GLU A 61 0.37 -0.06 10.02
N LEU A 62 0.45 -0.84 8.94
CA LEU A 62 1.73 -1.32 8.40
C LEU A 62 2.61 -0.15 7.94
N ALA A 63 2.04 0.85 7.26
CA ALA A 63 2.78 2.01 6.78
C ALA A 63 3.35 2.86 7.94
N ASP A 64 2.60 3.02 9.03
CA ASP A 64 3.04 3.72 10.23
C ASP A 64 4.21 2.97 10.89
N GLU A 65 4.12 1.64 11.06
CA GLU A 65 5.24 0.82 11.57
C GLU A 65 6.48 0.92 10.67
N ILE A 66 6.30 0.92 9.35
CA ILE A 66 7.39 1.09 8.38
C ILE A 66 8.02 2.48 8.51
N ALA A 67 7.20 3.54 8.63
CA ALA A 67 7.68 4.91 8.76
C ALA A 67 8.55 5.09 10.00
N GLU A 68 8.10 4.57 11.15
CA GLU A 68 8.88 4.59 12.40
C GLU A 68 10.22 3.85 12.25
N ALA A 69 10.20 2.67 11.61
CA ALA A 69 11.41 1.87 11.42
C ALA A 69 12.40 2.56 10.46
N ARG A 70 11.90 3.14 9.37
CA ARG A 70 12.72 3.87 8.38
C ARG A 70 13.29 5.15 8.96
N GLU A 71 12.54 5.90 9.77
CA GLU A 71 13.04 7.08 10.49
C GLU A 71 14.20 6.71 11.41
N GLN A 72 14.05 5.66 12.22
CA GLN A 72 15.10 5.18 13.13
C GLN A 72 16.37 4.67 12.39
N LEU A 73 16.21 4.21 11.15
CA LEU A 73 17.30 3.80 10.26
C LEU A 73 17.85 4.95 9.40
N PHE A 74 17.32 6.18 9.54
CA PHE A 74 17.67 7.35 8.73
C PHE A 74 17.48 7.12 7.22
N MET A 75 16.39 6.45 6.86
CA MET A 75 16.00 6.18 5.47
C MET A 75 14.94 7.18 5.00
N GLU A 76 14.84 7.35 3.67
CA GLU A 76 13.76 8.12 3.04
C GLU A 76 12.37 7.55 3.40
N PRO A 77 11.29 8.34 3.36
CA PRO A 77 9.93 7.86 3.62
C PRO A 77 9.49 6.69 2.73
N PHE A 78 8.47 5.95 3.18
CA PHE A 78 7.90 4.83 2.43
C PHE A 78 6.93 5.31 1.35
N ALA A 79 7.48 5.74 0.21
CA ALA A 79 6.74 6.37 -0.88
C ALA A 79 5.57 5.53 -1.44
N LEU A 80 5.63 4.20 -1.35
CA LEU A 80 4.58 3.33 -1.88
C LEU A 80 3.22 3.59 -1.21
N HIS A 81 3.22 3.86 0.11
CA HIS A 81 1.98 4.18 0.81
C HIS A 81 1.40 5.52 0.37
N ASP A 82 2.24 6.55 0.29
CA ASP A 82 1.83 7.89 -0.13
C ASP A 82 1.27 7.88 -1.55
N GLU A 83 1.95 7.19 -2.47
CA GLU A 83 1.48 7.02 -3.85
C GLU A 83 0.13 6.31 -3.91
N PHE A 84 -0.08 5.28 -3.08
CA PHE A 84 -1.34 4.56 -3.04
C PHE A 84 -2.46 5.44 -2.50
N MET A 85 -2.22 6.14 -1.40
CA MET A 85 -3.21 7.05 -0.80
C MET A 85 -3.55 8.21 -1.73
N ALA A 86 -2.56 8.75 -2.46
CA ALA A 86 -2.78 9.78 -3.48
C ALA A 86 -3.57 9.29 -4.70
N ALA A 87 -3.52 7.98 -4.99
CA ALA A 87 -4.32 7.37 -6.06
C ALA A 87 -5.79 7.15 -5.66
N ARG A 88 -6.15 7.35 -4.38
CA ARG A 88 -7.53 7.27 -3.89
C ARG A 88 -8.24 8.62 -3.99
N GLY A 89 -9.57 8.57 -4.07
CA GLY A 89 -10.45 9.74 -4.07
C GLY A 89 -11.17 9.95 -5.38
N LYS A 90 -11.70 11.16 -5.57
CA LYS A 90 -12.53 11.49 -6.73
C LYS A 90 -11.69 11.44 -8.02
N PRO A 91 -12.01 10.56 -8.97
CA PRO A 91 -11.27 10.48 -10.21
C PRO A 91 -11.59 11.65 -11.14
N PRO A 92 -10.71 11.97 -12.11
CA PRO A 92 -11.05 12.88 -13.20
C PRO A 92 -12.21 12.31 -14.03
N ALA A 93 -12.96 13.18 -14.72
CA ALA A 93 -14.18 12.78 -15.45
C ALA A 93 -13.96 11.73 -16.55
N ASN A 94 -12.73 11.60 -17.03
CA ASN A 94 -12.30 10.63 -18.05
C ASN A 94 -11.53 9.44 -17.46
N ALA A 95 -11.51 9.27 -16.14
CA ALA A 95 -10.78 8.18 -15.52
C ALA A 95 -11.35 6.82 -15.90
N VAL A 96 -10.46 5.85 -15.96
CA VAL A 96 -10.84 4.45 -16.05
C VAL A 96 -11.45 3.98 -14.72
N GLY A 97 -12.34 2.99 -14.75
CA GLY A 97 -12.90 2.41 -13.53
C GLY A 97 -11.82 1.75 -12.65
N GLU A 98 -12.12 1.61 -11.36
CA GLU A 98 -11.22 1.04 -10.35
C GLU A 98 -10.58 -0.29 -10.78
N PRO A 99 -11.28 -1.25 -11.42
CA PRO A 99 -10.66 -2.51 -11.84
C PRO A 99 -9.51 -2.33 -12.84
N LYS A 100 -9.60 -1.34 -13.74
CA LYS A 100 -8.53 -1.08 -14.73
C LYS A 100 -7.37 -0.33 -14.08
N GLN A 101 -7.65 0.58 -13.15
CA GLN A 101 -6.62 1.22 -12.33
C GLN A 101 -5.86 0.21 -11.47
N ALA A 102 -6.57 -0.74 -10.84
CA ALA A 102 -5.95 -1.82 -10.07
C ALA A 102 -5.00 -2.68 -10.91
N ARG A 103 -5.42 -3.05 -12.14
CA ARG A 103 -4.54 -3.78 -13.07
C ARG A 103 -3.28 -2.99 -13.42
N ALA A 104 -3.41 -1.68 -13.69
CA ALA A 104 -2.24 -0.84 -13.97
C ALA A 104 -1.27 -0.79 -12.78
N TRP A 105 -1.80 -0.73 -11.55
CA TRP A 105 -1.01 -0.81 -10.32
C TRP A 105 -0.31 -2.17 -10.16
N LEU A 106 -1.02 -3.28 -10.38
CA LEU A 106 -0.43 -4.63 -10.33
C LEU A 106 0.71 -4.79 -11.34
N GLU A 107 0.54 -4.31 -12.57
CA GLU A 107 1.59 -4.37 -13.58
C GLU A 107 2.81 -3.50 -13.22
N ARG A 108 2.58 -2.33 -12.59
CA ARG A 108 3.65 -1.48 -12.06
C ARG A 108 4.44 -2.20 -10.97
N LEU A 109 3.76 -2.79 -9.98
CA LEU A 109 4.40 -3.51 -8.87
C LEU A 109 5.17 -4.75 -9.34
N LYS A 110 4.63 -5.51 -10.30
CA LYS A 110 5.33 -6.64 -10.93
C LYS A 110 6.58 -6.21 -11.68
N SER A 111 6.55 -5.04 -12.31
CA SER A 111 7.70 -4.50 -13.05
C SER A 111 8.78 -3.99 -12.08
N ALA A 112 8.39 -3.35 -10.97
CA ALA A 112 9.30 -2.90 -9.93
C ALA A 112 10.00 -4.05 -9.20
N SER A 113 9.33 -5.20 -9.01
CA SER A 113 9.94 -6.39 -8.40
C SER A 113 10.94 -7.12 -9.30
N LYS A 114 10.97 -6.83 -10.62
CA LYS A 114 11.87 -7.48 -11.59
C LYS A 114 13.12 -6.66 -11.91
N ALA A 115 13.19 -5.41 -11.43
CA ALA A 115 14.31 -4.49 -11.62
C ALA A 115 15.29 -4.59 -10.44
#